data_AF-A0A0L7LIC5-F1
#
_entry.id   AF-A0A0L7LIC5-F1
#
_cell.length_a   1.000
_cell.length_b   1.000
_cell.length_c   1.000
_cell.angle_alpha   90.00
_cell.angle_beta   90.00
_cell.angle_gamma   90.00
#
_symmetry.space_group_name_H-M   'P 1'
#
loop_
_entity.id
_entity.type
_entity.pdbx_description
1 polymer ?
#
loop_
_entity_poly.entity_id
_entity_poly.type
_entity_poly.pdbx_seq_one_letter_code
_entity_poly.pdbx_strand_id
1 'polypeptide(L)'
;MENGTKLLKEEEEICDDTNMDKIENQQAFILLKAVSLQYFSVQYGNILTIQKACEQIIRSSRIFTDKYNFLSTWDHEKQCFNYELSSLMELIQKIYWWWLFTYQECTEFGYFETFDMSFTDNVPLDFFYNVCKALFGVEFDEKRINEGINRTNEMYGGQHPNVTKVVFVNGELDPWHKLSILEDLSPDSPAKVIPFASHCQDLRADSPTDPKELKDARKYIKDLVKKWIKHDETS
;
A
#
# COMPACT_ATOMS: atom_id res chain seq x y z
N MET A 1 12.08 27.65 13.23
CA MET A 1 11.81 26.78 12.06
C MET A 1 13.09 26.45 11.31
N GLU A 2 13.92 27.43 10.91
CA GLU A 2 15.23 27.17 10.23
C GLU A 2 16.13 26.11 10.89
N ASN A 3 16.21 26.09 12.23
CA ASN A 3 17.03 25.11 12.94
C ASN A 3 16.48 23.66 12.86
N GLY A 4 15.15 23.51 12.70
CA GLY A 4 14.49 22.21 12.61
C GLY A 4 14.68 21.55 11.25
N THR A 5 14.51 22.31 10.17
CA THR A 5 14.73 21.81 8.80
C THR A 5 16.17 21.37 8.59
N LYS A 6 17.15 22.14 9.08
CA LYS A 6 18.57 21.79 8.98
C LYS A 6 18.87 20.48 9.72
N LEU A 7 18.41 20.37 10.97
CA LEU A 7 18.59 19.16 11.78
C LEU A 7 17.96 17.94 11.09
N LEU A 8 16.73 18.06 10.58
CA LEU A 8 16.06 16.99 9.85
C LEU A 8 16.88 16.52 8.65
N LYS A 9 17.42 17.46 7.85
CA LYS A 9 18.25 17.13 6.69
C LYS A 9 19.50 16.35 7.09
N GLU A 10 20.19 16.79 8.14
CA GLU A 10 21.38 16.11 8.66
C GLU A 10 21.04 14.70 9.20
N GLU A 11 19.93 14.55 9.92
CA GLU A 11 19.52 13.29 10.54
C GLU A 11 19.02 12.25 9.54
N GLU A 12 18.36 12.69 8.47
CA GLU A 12 17.72 11.84 7.46
C GLU A 12 18.52 11.78 6.14
N GLU A 13 19.75 12.32 6.13
CA GLU A 13 20.64 12.36 4.97
C GLU A 13 19.97 12.97 3.73
N ILE A 14 19.16 14.02 3.92
CA ILE A 14 18.44 14.70 2.83
C ILE A 14 19.40 15.65 2.11
N CYS A 15 19.31 15.73 0.79
CA CYS A 15 20.16 16.62 0.00
C CYS A 15 20.00 18.09 0.41
N ASP A 16 21.13 18.81 0.49
CA ASP A 16 21.16 20.21 0.89
C ASP A 16 20.28 21.10 -0.01
N ASP A 17 20.21 20.77 -1.29
CA ASP A 17 19.43 21.49 -2.30
C ASP A 17 17.94 21.09 -2.36
N THR A 18 17.51 20.04 -1.66
CA THR A 18 16.08 19.72 -1.51
C THR A 18 15.38 20.81 -0.69
N ASN A 19 14.40 21.50 -1.26
CA ASN A 19 13.66 22.55 -0.58
C ASN A 19 12.58 21.95 0.33
N MET A 20 12.94 21.66 1.58
CA MET A 20 12.01 21.12 2.59
C MET A 20 11.04 22.16 3.17
N ASP A 21 11.07 23.42 2.73
CA ASP A 21 10.03 24.41 3.08
C ASP A 21 8.78 24.28 2.18
N LYS A 22 8.88 23.54 1.07
CA LYS A 22 7.73 23.17 0.25
C LYS A 22 6.97 22.00 0.87
N ILE A 23 5.66 22.16 1.01
CA ILE A 23 4.80 21.14 1.63
C ILE A 23 4.79 19.83 0.83
N GLU A 24 4.87 19.90 -0.50
CA GLU A 24 4.87 18.73 -1.37
C GLU A 24 6.13 17.87 -1.20
N ASN A 25 7.26 18.50 -0.87
CA ASN A 25 8.51 17.79 -0.59
C ASN A 25 8.48 17.12 0.80
N GLN A 26 7.85 17.78 1.78
CA GLN A 26 7.58 17.17 3.09
C GLN A 26 6.62 15.97 2.94
N GLN A 27 5.57 16.12 2.13
CA GLN A 27 4.61 15.07 1.78
C GLN A 27 5.31 13.88 1.10
N ALA A 28 6.18 14.13 0.11
CA ALA A 28 6.95 13.09 -0.56
C ALA A 28 7.88 12.35 0.41
N PHE A 29 8.55 13.07 1.31
CA PHE A 29 9.35 12.47 2.39
C PHE A 29 8.53 11.53 3.27
N ILE A 30 7.37 11.99 3.78
CA ILE A 30 6.51 11.19 4.65
C ILE A 30 5.95 9.98 3.92
N LEU A 31 5.46 10.17 2.69
CA LEU A 31 4.92 9.09 1.85
C LEU A 31 5.96 7.99 1.63
N LEU A 32 7.17 8.34 1.16
CA LEU A 32 8.20 7.33 0.87
C LEU A 32 8.66 6.58 2.11
N LYS A 33 8.71 7.24 3.27
CA LYS A 33 8.99 6.61 4.57
C LYS A 33 7.89 5.63 4.96
N ALA A 34 6.64 6.05 4.87
CA ALA A 34 5.49 5.23 5.24
C ALA A 34 5.32 4.02 4.32
N VAL A 35 5.38 4.22 2.99
CA VAL A 35 5.29 3.13 2.00
C VAL A 35 6.45 2.16 2.15
N SER A 36 7.68 2.65 2.43
CA SER A 36 8.81 1.77 2.71
C SER A 36 8.57 0.91 3.95
N LEU A 37 8.10 1.50 5.06
CA LEU A 37 7.78 0.76 6.28
C LEU A 37 6.68 -0.29 6.02
N GLN A 38 5.60 0.12 5.35
CA GLN A 38 4.49 -0.74 5.01
C GLN A 38 4.93 -1.91 4.13
N TYR A 39 5.60 -1.64 3.02
CA TYR A 39 5.98 -2.66 2.05
C TYR A 39 7.01 -3.64 2.63
N PHE A 40 8.09 -3.12 3.25
CA PHE A 40 9.22 -3.96 3.67
C PHE A 40 9.04 -4.60 5.05
N SER A 41 8.23 -4.02 5.94
CA SER A 41 8.10 -4.52 7.32
C SER A 41 6.71 -5.08 7.66
N VAL A 42 5.65 -4.62 6.99
CA VAL A 42 4.27 -4.95 7.36
C VAL A 42 3.61 -5.88 6.35
N GLN A 43 3.41 -5.45 5.10
CA GLN A 43 2.62 -6.13 4.07
C GLN A 43 3.03 -7.60 3.90
N TYR A 44 4.33 -7.87 3.81
CA TYR A 44 4.88 -9.22 3.70
C TYR A 44 5.56 -9.71 4.98
N GLY A 45 5.44 -8.96 6.07
CA GLY A 45 6.04 -9.28 7.35
C GLY A 45 5.27 -10.33 8.13
N ASN A 46 5.66 -10.45 9.40
CA ASN A 46 4.94 -11.19 10.44
C ASN A 46 5.09 -10.41 11.76
N ILE A 47 4.45 -10.90 12.82
CA ILE A 47 4.47 -10.24 14.15
C ILE A 47 5.89 -9.88 14.60
N LEU A 48 6.87 -10.77 14.40
CA LEU A 48 8.25 -10.53 14.84
C LEU A 48 8.92 -9.44 14.01
N THR A 49 8.68 -9.40 12.69
CA THR A 49 9.22 -8.35 11.82
C THR A 49 8.62 -6.99 12.18
N ILE A 50 7.29 -6.94 12.39
CA ILE A 50 6.58 -5.73 12.79
C ILE A 50 7.09 -5.24 14.16
N GLN A 51 7.21 -6.15 15.14
CA GLN A 51 7.74 -5.83 16.47
C GLN A 51 9.15 -5.25 16.38
N LYS A 52 10.05 -5.86 15.61
CA LYS A 52 11.41 -5.35 15.41
C LYS A 52 11.43 -3.97 14.78
N ALA A 53 10.58 -3.72 13.79
CA ALA A 53 10.46 -2.40 13.17
C ALA A 53 9.99 -1.36 14.19
N CYS A 54 8.99 -1.67 15.02
CA CYS A 54 8.53 -0.79 16.10
C CYS A 54 9.64 -0.53 17.14
N GLU A 55 10.34 -1.56 17.59
CA GLU A 55 11.45 -1.42 18.55
C GLU A 55 12.58 -0.54 17.99
N GLN A 56 12.89 -0.70 16.70
CA GLN A 56 13.87 0.14 16.02
C GLN A 56 13.42 1.59 15.97
N ILE A 57 12.18 1.86 15.55
CA ILE A 57 11.62 3.22 15.48
C ILE A 57 11.59 3.88 16.86
N ILE A 58 11.17 3.15 17.91
CA ILE A 58 11.15 3.68 19.29
C ILE A 58 12.57 4.02 19.75
N ARG A 59 13.56 3.19 19.40
CA ARG A 59 14.94 3.38 19.82
C ARG A 59 15.66 4.50 19.07
N SER A 60 15.47 4.60 17.75
CA SER A 60 16.16 5.57 16.90
C SER A 60 15.39 6.87 16.71
N SER A 61 14.07 6.87 16.97
CA SER A 61 13.12 7.89 16.50
C SER A 61 13.12 8.08 14.98
N ARG A 62 13.57 7.06 14.22
CA ARG A 62 13.71 7.12 12.75
C ARG A 62 13.11 5.90 12.08
N ILE A 63 12.44 6.13 10.96
CA ILE A 63 12.11 5.07 10.00
C ILE A 63 13.30 4.98 9.04
N PHE A 64 14.01 3.84 9.07
CA PHE A 64 15.17 3.64 8.22
C PHE A 64 14.78 3.56 6.74
N THR A 65 15.44 4.34 5.90
CA THR A 65 15.33 4.23 4.43
C THR A 65 16.54 3.48 3.92
N ASP A 66 16.32 2.34 3.27
CA ASP A 66 17.38 1.62 2.57
C ASP A 66 17.63 2.27 1.21
N LYS A 67 18.83 2.84 1.03
CA LYS A 67 19.22 3.50 -0.22
C LYS A 67 19.29 2.56 -1.43
N TYR A 68 19.35 1.24 -1.20
CA TYR A 68 19.40 0.22 -2.25
C TYR A 68 18.01 -0.34 -2.60
N ASN A 69 16.96 0.08 -1.89
CA ASN A 69 15.61 -0.37 -2.21
C ASN A 69 15.13 0.28 -3.52
N PHE A 70 14.15 -0.34 -4.18
CA PHE A 70 13.65 0.15 -5.46
C PHE A 70 12.81 1.44 -5.34
N LEU A 71 12.26 1.76 -4.17
CA LEU A 71 11.56 3.00 -3.83
C LEU A 71 12.50 4.14 -3.37
N SER A 72 13.82 3.96 -3.49
CA SER A 72 14.82 4.90 -2.99
C SER A 72 15.02 6.07 -3.96
N THR A 73 15.03 7.28 -3.42
CA THR A 73 15.41 8.52 -4.12
C THR A 73 16.87 8.92 -3.85
N TRP A 74 17.72 7.95 -3.50
CA TRP A 74 19.14 8.18 -3.23
C TRP A 74 19.88 8.71 -4.47
N ASP A 75 20.47 9.89 -4.33
CA ASP A 75 21.36 10.50 -5.30
C ASP A 75 22.78 9.96 -5.09
N HIS A 76 23.27 9.18 -6.06
CA HIS A 76 24.59 8.57 -5.99
C HIS A 76 25.75 9.57 -6.18
N GLU A 77 25.52 10.73 -6.79
CA GLU A 77 26.55 11.75 -6.97
C GLU A 77 26.69 12.58 -5.69
N LYS A 78 25.56 12.97 -5.09
CA LYS A 78 25.52 13.81 -3.90
C LYS A 78 25.57 13.05 -2.58
N GLN A 79 25.35 11.72 -2.61
CA GLN A 79 25.32 10.85 -1.43
C GLN A 79 24.25 11.27 -0.39
N CYS A 80 23.03 11.50 -0.87
CA CYS A 80 21.90 11.95 -0.05
C CYS A 80 20.55 11.52 -0.68
N PHE A 81 19.46 11.60 0.08
CA PHE A 81 18.10 11.37 -0.42
C PHE A 81 17.49 12.67 -0.97
N ASN A 82 16.99 12.62 -2.20
CA ASN A 82 16.28 13.74 -2.81
C ASN A 82 14.76 13.56 -2.68
N TYR A 83 14.11 14.42 -1.91
CA TYR A 83 12.66 14.36 -1.68
C TYR A 83 11.90 15.48 -2.43
N GLU A 84 12.50 16.09 -3.46
CA GLU A 84 11.75 16.95 -4.37
C GLU A 84 10.61 16.16 -5.03
N LEU A 85 9.42 16.77 -5.14
CA LEU A 85 8.28 16.14 -5.80
C LEU A 85 8.62 15.64 -7.20
N SER A 86 9.44 16.37 -7.96
CA SER A 86 9.92 15.94 -9.28
C SER A 86 10.69 14.62 -9.23
N SER A 87 11.51 14.40 -8.21
CA SER A 87 12.25 13.15 -8.02
C SER A 87 11.33 11.98 -7.68
N LEU A 88 10.24 12.22 -6.94
CA LEU A 88 9.19 11.22 -6.77
C LEU A 88 8.51 10.90 -8.11
N MET A 89 8.19 11.90 -8.94
CA MET A 89 7.55 11.67 -10.24
C MET A 89 8.46 10.84 -11.18
N GLU A 90 9.74 11.18 -11.23
CA GLU A 90 10.76 10.43 -11.98
C GLU A 90 10.86 8.98 -11.48
N LEU A 91 10.82 8.77 -10.16
CA LEU A 91 10.86 7.43 -9.56
C LEU A 91 9.64 6.59 -9.97
N ILE A 92 8.42 7.16 -9.87
CA ILE A 92 7.18 6.48 -10.28
C ILE A 92 7.24 6.13 -11.78
N GLN A 93 7.65 7.07 -12.63
CA GLN A 93 7.79 6.84 -14.08
C GLN A 93 8.85 5.78 -14.42
N LYS A 94 9.97 5.75 -13.69
CA LYS A 94 11.05 4.78 -13.88
C LYS A 94 10.62 3.36 -13.54
N ILE A 95 9.74 3.19 -12.55
CA ILE A 95 9.25 1.89 -12.11
C ILE A 95 7.97 1.56 -12.87
N TYR A 96 8.12 0.86 -13.99
CA TYR A 96 7.04 0.59 -14.95
C TYR A 96 5.73 0.09 -14.31
N TRP A 97 5.79 -0.84 -13.36
CA TRP A 97 4.58 -1.35 -12.71
C TRP A 97 3.94 -0.33 -11.77
N TRP A 98 4.73 0.52 -11.12
CA TRP A 98 4.21 1.58 -10.25
C TRP A 98 3.56 2.66 -11.10
N TRP A 99 4.19 3.07 -12.20
CA TRP A 99 3.58 3.97 -13.20
C TRP A 99 2.20 3.50 -13.66
N LEU A 100 2.08 2.23 -14.08
CA LEU A 100 0.82 1.67 -14.53
C LEU A 100 -0.22 1.60 -13.40
N PHE A 101 0.21 1.22 -12.20
CA PHE A 101 -0.69 1.16 -11.04
C PHE A 101 -1.21 2.54 -10.67
N THR A 102 -0.34 3.55 -10.62
CA THR A 102 -0.73 4.95 -10.38
C THR A 102 -1.67 5.46 -11.45
N TYR A 103 -1.53 5.03 -12.72
CA TYR A 103 -2.53 5.35 -13.75
C TYR A 103 -3.91 4.81 -13.37
N GLN A 104 -4.00 3.54 -12.95
CA GLN A 104 -5.27 2.95 -12.53
C GLN A 104 -5.85 3.62 -11.27
N GLU A 105 -5.01 4.02 -10.32
CA GLU A 105 -5.46 4.82 -9.17
C GLU A 105 -6.05 6.16 -9.62
N CYS A 106 -5.40 6.84 -10.56
CA CYS A 106 -5.84 8.11 -11.11
C CYS A 106 -7.02 8.00 -12.11
N THR A 107 -7.53 6.81 -12.43
CA THR A 107 -8.64 6.65 -13.38
C THR A 107 -9.79 5.77 -12.90
N GLU A 108 -9.54 4.85 -11.98
CA GLU A 108 -10.47 3.78 -11.63
C GLU A 108 -10.57 3.54 -10.13
N PHE A 109 -9.43 3.38 -9.42
CA PHE A 109 -9.45 2.85 -8.05
C PHE A 109 -9.35 3.89 -6.95
N GLY A 110 -8.65 5.01 -7.18
CA GLY A 110 -8.43 6.03 -6.15
C GLY A 110 -7.75 5.49 -4.90
N TYR A 111 -6.82 4.54 -5.05
CA TYR A 111 -6.25 3.75 -3.95
C TYR A 111 -5.15 4.50 -3.18
N PHE A 112 -5.41 5.77 -2.84
CA PHE A 112 -4.42 6.67 -2.30
C PHE A 112 -4.18 6.45 -0.79
N GLU A 113 -2.91 6.20 -0.43
CA GLU A 113 -2.47 6.05 0.96
C GLU A 113 -2.36 7.42 1.65
N THR A 114 -3.46 7.91 2.21
CA THR A 114 -3.47 9.17 2.97
C THR A 114 -2.99 8.97 4.40
N PHE A 115 -2.22 9.92 4.93
CA PHE A 115 -1.69 9.87 6.30
C PHE A 115 -2.21 11.05 7.12
N ASP A 116 -3.17 10.77 7.99
CA ASP A 116 -3.64 11.67 9.05
C ASP A 116 -3.02 11.22 10.39
N MET A 117 -2.01 11.96 10.84
CA MET A 117 -1.54 11.86 12.22
C MET A 117 -2.10 13.07 12.96
N SER A 118 -2.62 12.87 14.18
CA SER A 118 -3.55 13.73 14.93
C SER A 118 -3.19 15.21 15.15
N PHE A 119 -2.13 15.74 14.52
CA PHE A 119 -1.75 17.16 14.55
C PHE A 119 -1.27 17.73 13.21
N THR A 120 -1.30 16.97 12.10
CA THR A 120 -0.81 17.41 10.78
C THR A 120 -1.41 16.57 9.64
N ASP A 121 -2.11 17.22 8.68
CA ASP A 121 -2.54 16.65 7.39
C ASP A 121 -1.32 16.39 6.50
N ASN A 122 -0.55 15.36 6.85
CA ASN A 122 0.81 15.18 6.33
C ASN A 122 0.84 14.73 4.88
N VAL A 123 -0.15 13.94 4.43
CA VAL A 123 -0.33 13.55 3.02
C VAL A 123 -1.84 13.44 2.73
N PRO A 124 -2.49 14.54 2.32
CA PRO A 124 -3.92 14.57 2.00
C PRO A 124 -4.21 14.05 0.58
N LEU A 125 -5.49 13.81 0.25
CA LEU A 125 -5.91 13.42 -1.10
C LEU A 125 -5.46 14.43 -2.18
N ASP A 126 -5.47 15.74 -1.85
CA ASP A 126 -5.03 16.80 -2.77
C ASP A 126 -3.59 16.60 -3.27
N PHE A 127 -2.72 16.03 -2.44
CA PHE A 127 -1.36 15.67 -2.86
C PHE A 127 -1.41 14.67 -4.02
N PHE A 128 -2.23 13.63 -3.90
CA PHE A 128 -2.36 12.61 -4.94
C PHE A 128 -3.05 13.14 -6.20
N TYR A 129 -4.01 14.05 -6.10
CA TYR A 129 -4.55 14.74 -7.28
C TYR A 129 -3.48 15.54 -8.01
N ASN A 130 -2.58 16.19 -7.28
CA ASN A 130 -1.44 16.90 -7.89
C ASN A 130 -0.43 15.94 -8.53
N VAL A 131 -0.16 14.79 -7.90
CA VAL A 131 0.64 13.71 -8.50
C VAL A 131 0.01 13.22 -9.80
N CYS A 132 -1.28 12.88 -9.80
CA CYS A 132 -2.01 12.45 -11.00
C CYS A 132 -1.91 13.49 -12.14
N LYS A 133 -2.10 14.77 -11.83
CA LYS A 133 -1.96 15.86 -12.81
C LYS A 133 -0.53 15.99 -13.34
N ALA A 134 0.46 15.92 -12.47
CA ALA A 134 1.87 16.04 -12.83
C ALA A 134 2.35 14.88 -13.71
N LEU A 135 1.81 13.68 -13.47
CA LEU A 135 2.18 12.48 -14.22
C LEU A 135 1.43 12.37 -15.55
N PHE A 136 0.12 12.54 -15.56
CA PHE A 136 -0.72 12.15 -16.70
C PHE A 136 -1.40 13.30 -17.43
N GLY A 137 -1.36 14.52 -16.87
CA GLY A 137 -1.94 15.72 -17.49
C GLY A 137 -3.00 16.39 -16.62
N VAL A 138 -3.28 17.66 -16.89
CA VAL A 138 -4.18 18.51 -16.08
C VAL A 138 -5.62 18.00 -16.02
N GLU A 139 -6.02 17.16 -16.97
CA GLU A 139 -7.33 16.51 -17.03
C GLU A 139 -7.51 15.41 -15.97
N PHE A 140 -6.42 14.89 -15.38
CA PHE A 140 -6.47 13.94 -14.26
C PHE A 140 -6.72 14.66 -12.93
N ASP A 141 -7.78 15.47 -12.92
CA ASP A 141 -8.24 16.22 -11.75
C ASP A 141 -9.13 15.40 -10.82
N GLU A 142 -9.43 15.97 -9.65
CA GLU A 142 -10.30 15.38 -8.64
C GLU A 142 -11.63 14.91 -9.23
N LYS A 143 -12.25 15.71 -10.10
CA LYS A 143 -13.55 15.39 -10.68
C LYS A 143 -13.44 14.13 -11.53
N ARG A 144 -12.48 14.06 -12.46
CA ARG A 144 -12.27 12.89 -13.32
C ARG A 144 -11.98 11.64 -12.50
N ILE A 145 -11.12 11.76 -11.48
CA ILE A 145 -10.74 10.66 -10.59
C ILE A 145 -11.98 10.13 -9.85
N ASN A 146 -12.75 11.02 -9.20
CA ASN A 146 -13.97 10.65 -8.48
C ASN A 146 -15.03 10.03 -9.39
N GLU A 147 -15.21 10.54 -10.61
CA GLU A 147 -16.08 9.91 -11.61
C GLU A 147 -15.60 8.50 -11.99
N GLY A 148 -14.28 8.30 -12.08
CA GLY A 148 -13.65 6.99 -12.28
C GLY A 148 -13.98 6.01 -11.17
N ILE A 149 -13.72 6.41 -9.92
CA ILE A 149 -14.02 5.63 -8.72
C ILE A 149 -15.49 5.25 -8.66
N ASN A 150 -16.39 6.20 -8.92
CA ASN A 150 -17.84 5.93 -8.94
C ASN A 150 -18.20 4.91 -10.01
N ARG A 151 -17.69 5.04 -11.24
CA ARG A 151 -17.94 4.06 -12.31
C ARG A 151 -17.43 2.66 -11.92
N THR A 152 -16.25 2.56 -11.33
CA THR A 152 -15.67 1.28 -10.87
C THR A 152 -16.56 0.65 -9.79
N ASN A 153 -16.98 1.44 -8.80
CA ASN A 153 -17.84 0.96 -7.72
C ASN A 153 -19.24 0.55 -8.22
N GLU A 154 -19.81 1.28 -9.17
CA GLU A 154 -21.08 0.91 -9.83
C GLU A 154 -20.93 -0.40 -10.63
N MET A 155 -19.81 -0.57 -11.32
CA MET A 155 -19.56 -1.77 -12.13
C MET A 155 -19.36 -3.02 -11.27
N TYR A 156 -18.61 -2.92 -10.18
CA TYR A 156 -18.19 -4.08 -9.38
C TYR A 156 -18.95 -4.26 -8.07
N GLY A 157 -19.76 -3.27 -7.65
CA GLY A 157 -20.57 -3.31 -6.43
C GLY A 157 -19.85 -2.87 -5.16
N GLY A 158 -18.63 -2.34 -5.26
CA GLY A 158 -17.86 -1.83 -4.12
C GLY A 158 -17.71 -2.86 -2.99
N GLN A 159 -18.16 -2.53 -1.77
CA GLN A 159 -18.14 -3.43 -0.61
C GLN A 159 -19.28 -4.45 -0.58
N HIS A 160 -20.18 -4.45 -1.57
CA HIS A 160 -21.27 -5.40 -1.68
C HIS A 160 -21.33 -5.99 -3.10
N PRO A 161 -20.24 -6.63 -3.59
CA PRO A 161 -20.20 -7.20 -4.92
C PRO A 161 -21.22 -8.34 -5.05
N ASN A 162 -21.97 -8.35 -6.14
CA ASN A 162 -22.93 -9.42 -6.43
C ASN A 162 -22.22 -10.60 -7.09
N VAL A 163 -21.59 -11.45 -6.29
CA VAL A 163 -20.79 -12.59 -6.76
C VAL A 163 -21.24 -13.92 -6.16
N THR A 164 -21.01 -15.01 -6.91
CA THR A 164 -21.18 -16.39 -6.46
C THR A 164 -19.88 -17.17 -6.69
N LYS A 165 -19.60 -18.18 -5.86
CA LYS A 165 -18.41 -19.03 -5.95
C LYS A 165 -17.10 -18.23 -5.80
N VAL A 166 -17.08 -17.25 -4.90
CA VAL A 166 -15.91 -16.42 -4.58
C VAL A 166 -15.64 -16.50 -3.10
N VAL A 167 -14.44 -16.92 -2.70
CA VAL A 167 -14.00 -16.86 -1.31
C VAL A 167 -13.09 -15.64 -1.11
N PHE A 168 -13.48 -14.72 -0.22
CA PHE A 168 -12.70 -13.54 0.12
C PHE A 168 -11.72 -13.86 1.25
N VAL A 169 -10.45 -14.07 0.93
CA VAL A 169 -9.43 -14.45 1.91
C VAL A 169 -8.61 -13.23 2.31
N ASN A 170 -8.46 -13.01 3.61
CA ASN A 170 -7.76 -11.86 4.16
C ASN A 170 -6.82 -12.29 5.28
N GLY A 171 -5.63 -11.69 5.33
CA GLY A 171 -4.73 -11.80 6.49
C GLY A 171 -5.09 -10.76 7.55
N GLU A 172 -5.14 -11.15 8.82
CA GLU A 172 -5.42 -10.21 9.92
C GLU A 172 -4.36 -9.10 10.04
N LEU A 173 -3.10 -9.40 9.72
CA LEU A 173 -1.99 -8.43 9.76
C LEU A 173 -1.81 -7.67 8.44
N ASP A 174 -2.52 -8.05 7.40
CA ASP A 174 -2.43 -7.39 6.09
C ASP A 174 -3.16 -6.04 6.14
N PRO A 175 -2.49 -4.88 5.99
CA PRO A 175 -3.16 -3.58 6.08
C PRO A 175 -4.30 -3.44 5.05
N TRP A 176 -4.22 -4.15 3.94
CA TRP A 176 -5.22 -4.10 2.87
C TRP A 176 -6.54 -4.80 3.20
N HIS A 177 -6.61 -5.62 4.28
CA HIS A 177 -7.87 -6.29 4.64
C HIS A 177 -9.00 -5.30 4.93
N LYS A 178 -8.69 -4.06 5.33
CA LYS A 178 -9.67 -2.99 5.60
C LYS A 178 -10.50 -2.60 4.38
N LEU A 179 -10.02 -2.91 3.18
CA LEU A 179 -10.66 -2.58 1.91
C LEU A 179 -11.31 -3.79 1.24
N SER A 180 -11.32 -4.92 1.94
CA SER A 180 -11.85 -6.19 1.47
C SER A 180 -13.20 -6.50 2.12
N ILE A 181 -13.78 -7.63 1.71
CA ILE A 181 -14.96 -8.23 2.32
C ILE A 181 -14.51 -9.13 3.48
N LEU A 182 -14.96 -8.81 4.69
CA LEU A 182 -14.53 -9.50 5.92
C LEU A 182 -15.60 -10.43 6.51
N GLU A 183 -16.82 -10.38 5.99
CA GLU A 183 -17.96 -11.20 6.41
C GLU A 183 -18.58 -11.91 5.19
N ASP A 184 -19.20 -13.06 5.42
CA ASP A 184 -19.85 -13.83 4.36
C ASP A 184 -20.94 -12.99 3.67
N LEU A 185 -20.84 -12.81 2.35
CA LEU A 185 -21.92 -12.20 1.56
C LEU A 185 -23.06 -13.19 1.30
N SER A 186 -22.71 -14.47 1.16
CA SER A 186 -23.66 -15.58 1.01
C SER A 186 -23.00 -16.92 1.33
N PRO A 187 -23.76 -18.02 1.48
CA PRO A 187 -23.20 -19.35 1.69
C PRO A 187 -22.25 -19.85 0.58
N ASP A 188 -22.37 -19.33 -0.65
CA ASP A 188 -21.49 -19.66 -1.77
C ASP A 188 -20.46 -18.57 -2.07
N SER A 189 -20.46 -17.47 -1.30
CA SER A 189 -19.43 -16.43 -1.36
C SER A 189 -18.96 -16.01 0.05
N PRO A 190 -18.23 -16.90 0.76
CA PRO A 190 -17.80 -16.66 2.13
C PRO A 190 -16.55 -15.77 2.23
N ALA A 191 -16.33 -15.20 3.39
CA ALA A 191 -15.11 -14.49 3.76
C ALA A 191 -14.29 -15.30 4.79
N LYS A 192 -12.97 -15.25 4.67
CA LYS A 192 -12.03 -15.94 5.56
C LYS A 192 -10.91 -15.01 6.00
N VAL A 193 -11.02 -14.48 7.21
CA VAL A 193 -9.91 -13.80 7.88
C VAL A 193 -9.03 -14.85 8.56
N ILE A 194 -7.73 -14.82 8.26
CA ILE A 194 -6.72 -15.74 8.80
C ILE A 194 -5.93 -15.00 9.89
N PRO A 195 -6.05 -15.42 11.16
CA PRO A 195 -5.31 -14.80 12.25
C PRO A 195 -3.81 -14.81 12.00
N PHE A 196 -3.16 -13.70 12.34
CA PHE A 196 -1.72 -13.49 12.21
C PHE A 196 -1.11 -13.67 10.81
N ALA A 197 -1.92 -13.87 9.76
CA ALA A 197 -1.43 -13.96 8.40
C ALA A 197 -1.22 -12.57 7.78
N SER A 198 -0.20 -12.45 6.94
CA SER A 198 0.09 -11.24 6.16
C SER A 198 -0.41 -11.35 4.72
N HIS A 199 -0.05 -10.38 3.88
CA HIS A 199 -0.59 -10.22 2.53
C HIS A 199 -0.47 -11.50 1.70
N CYS A 200 -1.62 -12.00 1.26
CA CYS A 200 -1.78 -13.17 0.38
C CYS A 200 -1.00 -14.41 0.84
N GLN A 201 -0.82 -14.60 2.16
CA GLN A 201 0.00 -15.70 2.67
C GLN A 201 -0.61 -17.08 2.37
N ASP A 202 -1.93 -17.17 2.22
CA ASP A 202 -2.66 -18.36 1.79
C ASP A 202 -2.27 -18.83 0.39
N LEU A 203 -1.89 -17.92 -0.52
CA LEU A 203 -1.45 -18.24 -1.89
C LEU A 203 0.02 -18.68 -1.97
N ARG A 204 0.81 -18.52 -0.91
CA ARG A 204 2.20 -18.98 -0.88
C ARG A 204 2.28 -20.50 -0.82
N ALA A 205 3.43 -21.03 -1.23
CA ALA A 205 3.73 -22.46 -1.11
C ALA A 205 3.63 -22.93 0.35
N ASP A 206 3.16 -24.16 0.53
CA ASP A 206 3.06 -24.78 1.85
C ASP A 206 4.46 -24.95 2.48
N SER A 207 4.59 -24.56 3.74
CA SER A 207 5.79 -24.76 4.56
C SER A 207 5.47 -25.66 5.77
N PRO A 208 6.40 -26.53 6.21
CA PRO A 208 6.24 -27.29 7.45
C PRO A 208 5.96 -26.39 8.67
N THR A 209 6.54 -25.19 8.69
CA THR A 209 6.43 -24.21 9.78
C THR A 209 5.18 -23.34 9.71
N ASP A 210 4.30 -23.54 8.71
CA ASP A 210 3.08 -22.73 8.61
C ASP A 210 2.17 -22.94 9.83
N PRO A 211 1.57 -21.86 10.35
CA PRO A 211 0.66 -21.92 11.47
C PRO A 211 -0.59 -22.73 11.13
N LYS A 212 -1.25 -23.26 12.16
CA LYS A 212 -2.42 -24.12 12.00
C LYS A 212 -3.55 -23.39 11.29
N GLU A 213 -3.74 -22.12 11.61
CA GLU A 213 -4.78 -21.24 11.08
C GLU A 213 -4.65 -21.11 9.56
N LEU A 214 -3.43 -20.94 9.06
CA LEU A 214 -3.13 -20.86 7.63
C LEU A 214 -3.39 -22.19 6.92
N LYS A 215 -2.95 -23.31 7.52
CA LYS A 215 -3.20 -24.67 6.99
C LYS A 215 -4.69 -24.97 6.91
N ASP A 216 -5.45 -24.63 7.96
CA ASP A 216 -6.89 -24.81 8.02
C ASP A 216 -7.62 -23.94 6.98
N ALA A 217 -7.19 -22.68 6.80
CA ALA A 217 -7.74 -21.80 5.78
C ALA A 217 -7.50 -22.35 4.37
N ARG A 218 -6.27 -22.78 4.04
CA ARG A 218 -5.96 -23.41 2.75
C ARG A 218 -6.77 -24.68 2.51
N LYS A 219 -6.98 -25.50 3.54
CA LYS A 219 -7.84 -26.69 3.45
C LYS A 219 -9.29 -26.29 3.13
N TYR A 220 -9.84 -25.33 3.86
CA TYR A 220 -11.19 -24.81 3.64
C TYR A 220 -11.38 -24.27 2.22
N ILE A 221 -10.45 -23.44 1.73
CA ILE A 221 -10.45 -22.90 0.36
C ILE A 221 -10.41 -24.04 -0.67
N LYS A 222 -9.50 -25.02 -0.51
CA LYS A 222 -9.41 -26.19 -1.40
C LYS A 222 -10.71 -26.99 -1.43
N ASP A 223 -11.41 -27.13 -0.30
CA ASP A 223 -12.67 -27.86 -0.23
C ASP A 223 -13.83 -27.10 -0.91
N LEU A 224 -13.87 -25.77 -0.80
CA LEU A 224 -14.80 -24.92 -1.58
C LEU A 224 -14.55 -25.08 -3.10
N VAL A 225 -13.30 -24.96 -3.54
CA VAL A 225 -12.96 -25.10 -4.96
C VAL A 225 -13.35 -26.48 -5.49
N LYS A 226 -13.10 -27.56 -4.74
CA LYS A 226 -13.57 -28.91 -5.12
C LYS A 226 -15.10 -29.00 -5.21
N LYS A 227 -15.83 -28.37 -4.28
CA LYS A 227 -17.30 -28.32 -4.31
C LYS A 227 -17.78 -27.65 -5.60
N TRP A 228 -17.19 -26.51 -5.96
CA TRP A 228 -17.58 -25.75 -7.16
C TRP A 228 -17.27 -26.50 -8.45
N ILE A 229 -16.08 -27.11 -8.58
CA ILE A 229 -15.71 -27.91 -9.76
C ILE A 229 -16.67 -29.11 -9.94
N LYS A 230 -16.97 -29.84 -8.86
CA LYS A 230 -17.87 -31.00 -8.94
C LYS A 230 -19.29 -30.64 -9.33
N HIS A 231 -19.80 -29.50 -8.86
CA HIS A 231 -21.14 -29.05 -9.20
C HIS A 231 -21.26 -28.76 -10.72
N ASP A 232 -20.20 -28.21 -11.31
CA ASP A 232 -20.17 -27.87 -12.74
C ASP A 232 -20.08 -29.09 -13.66
N GLU A 233 -19.61 -30.25 -13.17
CA GLU A 233 -19.66 -31.53 -13.91
C GLU A 233 -21.05 -32.19 -13.92
N THR A 234 -21.96 -31.74 -13.05
CA THR A 234 -23.32 -32.29 -12.91
C THR A 234 -24.43 -31.35 -13.40
N SER A 235 -24.05 -30.20 -13.97
CA SER A 235 -24.93 -29.17 -14.56
C SER A 235 -24.99 -29.31 -16.07
#